data_AF-A0A8F4FX16-F1
#
_entry.id   AF-A0A8F4FX16-F1
#
_cell.length_a   1.000
_cell.length_b   1.000
_cell.length_c   1.000
_cell.angle_alpha   90.00
_cell.angle_beta   90.00
_cell.angle_gamma   90.00
#
_symmetry.space_group_name_H-M   'P 1'
#
loop_
_entity.id
_entity.type
_entity.pdbx_description
1 polymer ?
#
loop_
_entity_poly.entity_id
_entity_poly.type
_entity_poly.pdbx_seq_one_letter_code
_entity_poly.pdbx_strand_id
1 'polypeptide(L)'
;MPDVATNRYLEGAYAPVEVEVTAFDLPVTGTLPPELDGRYLRNGPNPLEAPDPANYHWFTGQGMVHGIRLRDGRAEWYRNRWVRSTAASAALGEEPVPGERFADMEAANTNVIGHAGRTLAIVEAGGRPAELTDELETVCFSDFDGTLPHGFSAHPKKDPATGELHTMGYYWGRPEVVEYTVTGIDGRIRHRVDIPVPGSPMLHDCSITESSVVVYDLPVTFDLDLAMAGRSFPYAWNDAYGARVGVLPLGGQPDQVEWFEVEPCYVFHPLNAYDDGDAVVLDVVRHPKMFATDHQGPNEGAPSLWRWTVDRAAGKVREEQLDDFALEFPRVDERVVGRRHRFGWATGLGLVDGDLGLESDDVRWDAGGLVRYDNRTGAREVVGFGAGRTAGELVFVPRTAEAAEDDGWYLTLVHDRTTDRSELVVLDAAAPSEPPVARVHLPARVPLGFHGNWIPTGQ
;
A
#
# COMPACT_ATOMS: atom_id res chain seq x y z
N MET A 1 -28.64 21.99 17.77
CA MET A 1 -28.41 20.54 17.68
C MET A 1 -26.93 20.35 17.93
N PRO A 2 -26.49 19.40 18.78
CA PRO A 2 -25.06 19.14 18.91
C PRO A 2 -24.52 18.77 17.54
N ASP A 3 -23.39 19.38 17.17
CA ASP A 3 -22.67 19.13 15.93
C ASP A 3 -22.48 17.61 15.78
N VAL A 4 -23.04 17.01 14.73
CA VAL A 4 -22.82 15.59 14.48
C VAL A 4 -21.35 15.50 14.11
N ALA A 5 -20.55 14.82 14.94
CA ALA A 5 -19.14 14.63 14.64
C ALA A 5 -19.02 14.06 13.22
N THR A 6 -18.45 14.84 12.31
CA THR A 6 -18.12 14.40 10.96
C THR A 6 -16.79 13.67 10.98
N ASN A 7 -16.62 12.71 10.07
CA ASN A 7 -15.34 12.04 9.87
C ASN A 7 -15.00 12.14 8.39
N ARG A 8 -13.90 12.84 8.09
CA ARG A 8 -13.46 13.10 6.72
C ARG A 8 -13.28 11.84 5.88
N TYR A 9 -12.99 10.70 6.51
CA TYR A 9 -12.79 9.41 5.85
C TYR A 9 -14.10 8.68 5.54
N LEU A 10 -15.25 9.30 5.81
CA LEU A 10 -16.58 8.83 5.44
C LEU A 10 -17.27 9.79 4.46
N GLU A 11 -16.56 10.78 3.95
CA GLU A 11 -17.08 11.88 3.12
C GLU A 11 -16.30 12.01 1.80
N GLY A 12 -16.90 12.71 0.83
CA GLY A 12 -16.25 13.01 -0.45
C GLY A 12 -15.73 11.77 -1.19
N ALA A 13 -14.49 11.82 -1.66
CA ALA A 13 -13.83 10.69 -2.31
C ALA A 13 -13.50 9.55 -1.34
N TYR A 14 -13.50 9.76 -0.02
CA TYR A 14 -13.35 8.66 0.94
C TYR A 14 -14.67 7.95 1.24
N ALA A 15 -15.80 8.57 0.91
CA ALA A 15 -17.10 8.05 1.26
C ALA A 15 -17.30 6.61 0.73
N PRO A 16 -17.76 5.67 1.59
CA PRO A 16 -18.02 4.30 1.17
C PRO A 16 -18.97 4.23 -0.01
N VAL A 17 -18.83 3.21 -0.85
CA VAL A 17 -19.85 2.86 -1.85
C VAL A 17 -20.76 1.76 -1.31
N GLU A 18 -22.04 1.84 -1.67
CA GLU A 18 -23.10 1.02 -1.06
C GLU A 18 -23.48 -0.22 -1.88
N VAL A 19 -22.94 -0.37 -3.09
CA VAL A 19 -23.34 -1.44 -4.02
C VAL A 19 -22.15 -2.11 -4.71
N GLU A 20 -22.26 -3.42 -4.89
CA GLU A 20 -21.40 -4.17 -5.80
C GLU A 20 -21.90 -4.01 -7.23
N VAL A 21 -20.98 -3.74 -8.14
CA VAL A 21 -21.24 -3.49 -9.54
C VAL A 21 -20.48 -4.52 -10.37
N THR A 22 -21.11 -4.98 -11.43
CA THR A 22 -20.45 -5.68 -12.55
C THR A 22 -20.82 -4.94 -13.81
N ALA A 23 -19.83 -4.48 -14.56
CA ALA A 23 -20.02 -3.80 -15.82
C ALA A 23 -19.08 -4.36 -16.88
N PHE A 24 -19.55 -4.35 -18.13
CA PHE A 24 -18.83 -4.79 -19.32
C PHE A 24 -18.82 -3.65 -20.34
N ASP A 25 -18.03 -3.80 -21.40
CA ASP A 25 -17.98 -2.85 -22.53
C ASP A 25 -17.77 -1.39 -22.07
N LEU A 26 -16.79 -1.18 -21.19
CA LEU A 26 -16.53 0.11 -20.57
C LEU A 26 -16.15 1.15 -21.64
N PRO A 27 -16.72 2.36 -21.60
CA PRO A 27 -16.32 3.41 -22.53
C PRO A 27 -14.84 3.77 -22.37
N VAL A 28 -14.14 3.94 -23.49
CA VAL A 28 -12.72 4.32 -23.51
C VAL A 28 -12.53 5.59 -24.33
N THR A 29 -11.82 6.57 -23.76
CA THR A 29 -11.23 7.69 -24.50
C THR A 29 -9.76 7.38 -24.77
N GLY A 30 -9.28 7.66 -25.98
CA GLY A 30 -7.92 7.30 -26.39
C GLY A 30 -7.85 5.87 -26.95
N THR A 31 -6.69 5.22 -26.84
CA THR A 31 -6.48 3.84 -27.32
C THR A 31 -5.77 3.03 -26.24
N LEU A 32 -6.44 2.00 -25.70
CA LEU A 32 -5.78 1.10 -24.75
C LEU A 32 -4.67 0.31 -25.46
N PRO A 33 -3.44 0.29 -24.92
CA PRO A 33 -2.37 -0.55 -25.45
C PRO A 33 -2.79 -2.03 -25.47
N PRO A 34 -2.69 -2.74 -26.61
CA PRO A 34 -3.05 -4.15 -26.70
C PRO A 34 -2.13 -5.06 -25.87
N GLU A 35 -0.95 -4.58 -25.50
CA GLU A 35 0.02 -5.30 -24.67
C GLU A 35 -0.40 -5.37 -23.18
N LEU A 36 -1.33 -4.51 -22.74
CA LEU A 36 -1.92 -4.58 -21.41
C LEU A 36 -2.93 -5.73 -21.35
N ASP A 37 -2.43 -6.94 -21.09
CA ASP A 37 -3.24 -8.14 -20.88
C ASP A 37 -3.16 -8.62 -19.41
N GLY A 38 -4.14 -8.19 -18.61
CA GLY A 38 -4.23 -8.52 -17.19
C GLY A 38 -5.37 -7.79 -16.48
N ARG A 39 -5.25 -7.69 -15.16
CA ARG A 39 -6.19 -7.01 -14.27
C ARG A 39 -5.44 -5.92 -13.48
N TYR A 40 -5.92 -4.68 -13.54
CA TYR A 40 -5.58 -3.68 -12.53
C TYR A 40 -6.52 -3.88 -11.35
N LEU A 41 -5.98 -4.21 -10.18
CA LEU A 41 -6.74 -4.38 -8.95
C LEU A 41 -6.31 -3.36 -7.92
N ARG A 42 -7.25 -2.88 -7.11
CA ARG A 42 -6.99 -1.99 -5.99
C ARG A 42 -7.89 -2.33 -4.81
N ASN A 43 -7.35 -2.26 -3.60
CA ASN A 43 -8.07 -2.53 -2.36
C ASN A 43 -8.17 -1.28 -1.47
N GLY A 44 -9.15 -1.26 -0.58
CA GLY A 44 -9.32 -0.19 0.39
C GLY A 44 -10.44 -0.49 1.40
N PRO A 45 -10.55 0.33 2.43
CA PRO A 45 -11.59 0.23 3.44
C PRO A 45 -12.91 0.73 2.85
N ASN A 46 -13.96 -0.06 2.98
CA ASN A 46 -15.31 0.31 2.55
C ASN A 46 -16.32 -0.27 3.55
N PRO A 47 -16.52 0.38 4.71
CA PRO A 47 -17.41 -0.12 5.75
C PRO A 47 -18.81 -0.37 5.16
N LEU A 48 -19.33 -1.58 5.39
CA LEU A 48 -20.61 -2.01 4.81
C LEU A 48 -21.81 -1.45 5.59
N GLU A 49 -21.64 -1.32 6.90
CA GLU A 49 -22.58 -0.64 7.79
C GLU A 49 -22.02 0.72 8.20
N ALA A 50 -22.89 1.69 8.51
CA ALA A 50 -22.47 3.01 8.94
C ALA A 50 -21.67 2.93 10.26
N PRO A 51 -20.37 3.26 10.27
CA PRO A 51 -19.57 3.22 11.49
C PRO A 51 -19.86 4.43 12.38
N ASP A 52 -19.44 4.38 13.65
CA ASP A 52 -19.42 5.56 14.51
C ASP A 52 -18.35 6.54 14.01
N PRO A 53 -18.71 7.73 13.50
CA PRO A 53 -17.75 8.68 12.94
C PRO A 53 -16.70 9.12 13.96
N ALA A 54 -17.04 9.18 15.26
CA ALA A 54 -16.12 9.59 16.31
C ALA A 54 -15.03 8.55 16.60
N ASN A 55 -15.26 7.29 16.23
CA ASN A 55 -14.36 6.16 16.48
C ASN A 55 -13.82 5.50 15.21
N TYR A 56 -14.25 5.94 14.03
CA TYR A 56 -13.80 5.39 12.76
C TYR A 56 -12.38 5.86 12.44
N HIS A 57 -11.50 4.89 12.20
CA HIS A 57 -10.15 5.13 11.67
C HIS A 57 -10.10 4.69 10.21
N TRP A 58 -9.44 5.45 9.33
CA TRP A 58 -9.40 5.19 7.89
C TRP A 58 -8.91 3.78 7.56
N PHE A 59 -7.92 3.25 8.29
CA PHE A 59 -7.40 1.88 8.07
C PHE A 59 -8.36 0.76 8.49
N THR A 60 -9.49 1.08 9.13
CA THR A 60 -10.46 0.09 9.61
C THR A 60 -11.64 -0.06 8.66
N GLY A 61 -12.44 -1.10 8.85
CA GLY A 61 -13.57 -1.43 7.98
C GLY A 61 -13.26 -2.56 6.99
N GLN A 62 -14.32 -3.12 6.41
CA GLN A 62 -14.22 -4.25 5.49
C GLN A 62 -13.49 -3.86 4.20
N GLY A 63 -12.70 -4.77 3.64
CA GLY A 63 -12.03 -4.57 2.37
C GLY A 63 -13.01 -4.60 1.19
N MET A 64 -12.84 -3.70 0.23
CA MET A 64 -13.49 -3.77 -1.07
C MET A 64 -12.45 -3.69 -2.18
N VAL A 65 -12.39 -4.76 -2.98
CA VAL A 65 -11.50 -4.82 -4.14
C VAL A 65 -12.23 -4.31 -5.37
N HIS A 66 -11.61 -3.35 -6.05
CA HIS A 66 -12.01 -2.85 -7.35
C HIS A 66 -11.08 -3.43 -8.41
N GLY A 67 -11.62 -3.95 -9.52
CA GLY A 67 -10.84 -4.55 -10.59
C GLY A 67 -11.30 -4.12 -11.98
N ILE A 68 -10.32 -3.91 -12.87
CA ILE A 68 -10.51 -3.63 -14.28
C ILE A 68 -9.71 -4.64 -15.10
N ARG A 69 -10.37 -5.44 -15.94
CA ARG A 69 -9.70 -6.36 -16.86
C ARG A 69 -9.44 -5.69 -18.21
N LEU A 70 -8.18 -5.69 -18.62
CA LEU A 70 -7.75 -5.15 -19.92
C LEU A 70 -7.19 -6.28 -20.78
N ARG A 71 -7.64 -6.43 -22.03
CA ARG A 71 -7.12 -7.42 -22.99
C ARG A 71 -7.38 -6.95 -24.42
N ASP A 72 -6.44 -7.18 -25.33
CA ASP A 72 -6.55 -6.88 -26.76
C ASP A 72 -7.03 -5.44 -27.04
N GLY A 73 -6.56 -4.46 -26.25
CA GLY A 73 -6.94 -3.05 -26.37
C GLY A 73 -8.38 -2.74 -25.94
N ARG A 74 -9.02 -3.61 -25.16
CA ARG A 74 -10.36 -3.43 -24.60
C ARG A 74 -10.33 -3.49 -23.08
N ALA A 75 -11.19 -2.68 -22.45
CA ALA A 75 -11.55 -2.85 -21.05
C ALA A 75 -12.78 -3.76 -20.94
N GLU A 76 -12.55 -5.04 -20.68
CA GLU A 76 -13.58 -6.07 -20.79
C GLU A 76 -14.61 -5.98 -19.68
N TRP A 77 -14.17 -5.71 -18.46
CA TRP A 77 -15.07 -5.53 -17.32
C TRP A 77 -14.49 -4.66 -16.22
N TYR A 78 -15.40 -4.07 -15.45
CA TYR A 78 -15.15 -3.51 -14.12
C TYR A 78 -15.99 -4.27 -13.10
N ARG A 79 -15.39 -4.56 -11.94
CA ARG A 79 -16.08 -5.12 -10.78
C ARG A 79 -15.59 -4.48 -9.50
N ASN A 80 -16.48 -4.33 -8.52
CA ASN A 80 -16.13 -4.16 -7.12
C ASN A 80 -16.79 -5.24 -6.27
N ARG A 81 -16.04 -5.79 -5.33
CA ARG A 81 -16.51 -6.81 -4.38
C ARG A 81 -16.01 -6.52 -2.98
N TRP A 82 -16.88 -6.62 -1.99
CA TRP A 82 -16.45 -6.76 -0.61
C TRP A 82 -15.72 -8.08 -0.43
N VAL A 83 -14.60 -8.06 0.28
CA VAL A 83 -14.00 -9.28 0.79
C VAL A 83 -14.98 -9.90 1.79
N ARG A 84 -15.36 -11.15 1.57
CA ARG A 84 -16.37 -11.86 2.38
C ARG A 84 -15.83 -12.30 3.73
N SER A 85 -15.53 -11.32 4.58
CA SER A 85 -15.37 -11.52 6.01
C SER A 85 -16.67 -12.04 6.63
N THR A 86 -16.61 -12.65 7.81
CA THR A 86 -17.80 -13.09 8.56
C THR A 86 -18.79 -11.95 8.76
N ALA A 87 -18.30 -10.74 9.12
CA ALA A 87 -19.14 -9.56 9.25
C ALA A 87 -19.76 -9.12 7.90
N ALA A 88 -18.98 -9.14 6.81
CA ALA A 88 -19.50 -8.78 5.48
C ALA A 88 -20.54 -9.80 4.98
N SER A 89 -20.25 -11.10 5.10
CA SER A 89 -21.19 -12.18 4.76
C SER A 89 -22.49 -12.03 5.54
N ALA A 90 -22.43 -11.81 6.86
CA ALA A 90 -23.63 -11.61 7.67
C ALA A 90 -24.46 -10.40 7.22
N ALA A 91 -23.82 -9.27 6.94
CA ALA A 91 -24.50 -8.06 6.49
C ALA A 91 -25.10 -8.19 5.07
N LEU A 92 -24.51 -9.05 4.22
CA LEU A 92 -25.03 -9.38 2.90
C LEU A 92 -26.04 -10.54 2.92
N GLY A 93 -26.27 -11.18 4.07
CA GLY A 93 -27.17 -12.34 4.19
C GLY A 93 -26.62 -13.63 3.58
N GLU A 94 -25.30 -13.77 3.55
CA GLU A 94 -24.55 -14.89 2.99
C GLU A 94 -23.91 -15.74 4.10
N GLU A 95 -23.58 -16.99 3.78
CA GLU A 95 -22.78 -17.84 4.67
C GLU A 95 -21.29 -17.40 4.65
N PRO A 96 -20.57 -17.46 5.78
CA PRO A 96 -19.14 -17.16 5.81
C PRO A 96 -18.33 -18.10 4.92
N VAL A 97 -17.34 -17.55 4.21
CA VAL A 97 -16.37 -18.34 3.44
C VAL A 97 -15.49 -19.19 4.37
N PRO A 98 -14.97 -20.35 3.90
CA PRO A 98 -14.09 -21.20 4.69
C PRO A 98 -12.71 -20.55 4.95
N GLY A 99 -11.92 -21.19 5.80
CA GLY A 99 -10.58 -20.73 6.19
C GLY A 99 -10.50 -20.34 7.65
N GLU A 100 -9.40 -20.66 8.30
CA GLU A 100 -9.16 -20.22 9.68
C GLU A 100 -8.78 -18.73 9.68
N ARG A 101 -9.29 -17.99 10.66
CA ARG A 101 -8.95 -16.59 10.90
C ARG A 101 -7.88 -16.55 11.98
N PHE A 102 -6.87 -15.71 11.83
CA PHE A 102 -5.93 -15.44 12.91
C PHE A 102 -6.41 -14.20 13.68
N ALA A 103 -6.43 -14.31 15.01
CA ALA A 103 -6.83 -13.21 15.91
C ALA A 103 -8.22 -12.60 15.63
N ASP A 104 -9.16 -13.38 15.07
CA ASP A 104 -10.49 -12.92 14.61
C ASP A 104 -10.42 -11.74 13.61
N MET A 105 -9.27 -11.53 12.96
CA MET A 105 -9.06 -10.45 12.00
C MET A 105 -9.31 -10.92 10.58
N GLU A 106 -10.19 -10.20 9.88
CA GLU A 106 -10.69 -10.60 8.56
C GLU A 106 -11.01 -9.41 7.63
N ALA A 107 -10.47 -8.22 7.92
CA ALA A 107 -10.75 -7.02 7.14
C ALA A 107 -10.21 -7.10 5.70
N ALA A 108 -8.98 -7.60 5.53
CA ALA A 108 -8.29 -7.79 4.24
C ALA A 108 -8.46 -6.58 3.29
N ASN A 109 -8.23 -5.37 3.80
CA ASN A 109 -8.59 -4.11 3.13
C ASN A 109 -7.39 -3.30 2.61
N THR A 110 -6.15 -3.72 2.89
CA THR A 110 -4.96 -2.88 2.65
C THR A 110 -4.41 -3.02 1.25
N ASN A 111 -4.22 -4.25 0.77
CA ASN A 111 -3.59 -4.49 -0.53
C ASN A 111 -4.25 -5.68 -1.24
N VAL A 112 -4.02 -5.80 -2.53
CA VAL A 112 -4.42 -6.93 -3.37
C VAL A 112 -3.28 -7.30 -4.31
N ILE A 113 -2.78 -8.52 -4.18
CA ILE A 113 -1.60 -9.00 -4.93
C ILE A 113 -1.94 -10.26 -5.72
N GLY A 114 -1.11 -10.58 -6.71
CA GLY A 114 -1.06 -11.90 -7.31
C GLY A 114 0.21 -12.63 -6.87
N HIS A 115 0.10 -13.91 -6.47
CA HIS A 115 1.25 -14.76 -6.16
C HIS A 115 0.89 -16.24 -6.29
N ALA A 116 1.80 -17.04 -6.84
CA ALA A 116 1.63 -18.50 -7.01
C ALA A 116 0.29 -18.90 -7.67
N GLY A 117 -0.15 -18.15 -8.70
CA GLY A 117 -1.43 -18.37 -9.39
C GLY A 117 -2.68 -17.99 -8.59
N ARG A 118 -2.54 -17.32 -7.44
CA ARG A 118 -3.65 -16.87 -6.57
C ARG A 118 -3.74 -15.35 -6.56
N THR A 119 -4.95 -14.81 -6.49
CA THR A 119 -5.18 -13.39 -6.15
C THR A 119 -5.51 -13.29 -4.67
N LEU A 120 -4.80 -12.43 -3.93
CA LEU A 120 -4.87 -12.34 -2.48
C LEU A 120 -5.19 -10.92 -2.05
N ALA A 121 -6.32 -10.71 -1.36
CA ALA A 121 -6.56 -9.50 -0.58
C ALA A 121 -5.91 -9.67 0.80
N ILE A 122 -5.12 -8.68 1.22
CA ILE A 122 -4.25 -8.78 2.40
C ILE A 122 -4.39 -7.54 3.27
N VAL A 123 -4.17 -7.72 4.57
CA VAL A 123 -4.15 -6.68 5.61
C VAL A 123 -3.05 -7.03 6.59
N GLU A 124 -2.49 -6.02 7.24
CA GLU A 124 -1.48 -6.19 8.28
C GLU A 124 -2.09 -6.56 9.65
N ALA A 125 -1.25 -6.50 10.69
CA ALA A 125 -1.63 -6.61 12.09
C ALA A 125 -2.31 -7.92 12.53
N GLY A 126 -2.28 -8.97 11.71
CA GLY A 126 -2.79 -10.30 12.08
C GLY A 126 -3.79 -10.91 11.10
N GLY A 127 -4.33 -10.16 10.14
CA GLY A 127 -5.25 -10.78 9.17
C GLY A 127 -4.57 -11.84 8.31
N ARG A 128 -5.27 -12.95 8.06
CA ARG A 128 -4.85 -13.91 7.03
C ARG A 128 -5.29 -13.41 5.64
N PRO A 129 -4.55 -13.74 4.56
CA PRO A 129 -4.94 -13.38 3.20
C PRO A 129 -6.32 -13.97 2.84
N ALA A 130 -7.15 -13.21 2.15
CA ALA A 130 -8.36 -13.69 1.51
C ALA A 130 -8.07 -14.01 0.04
N GLU A 131 -8.28 -15.26 -0.38
CA GLU A 131 -8.14 -15.69 -1.76
C GLU A 131 -9.35 -15.25 -2.59
N LEU A 132 -9.08 -14.66 -3.76
CA LEU A 132 -10.09 -14.16 -4.68
C LEU A 132 -10.01 -14.92 -6.01
N THR A 133 -11.17 -15.12 -6.63
CA THR A 133 -11.27 -15.59 -8.02
C THR A 133 -10.84 -14.51 -9.01
N ASP A 134 -10.76 -14.88 -10.30
CA ASP A 134 -10.49 -13.92 -11.38
C ASP A 134 -11.58 -12.82 -11.47
N GLU A 135 -12.80 -13.16 -11.07
CA GLU A 135 -13.98 -12.29 -10.98
C GLU A 135 -14.13 -11.55 -9.64
N LEU A 136 -13.16 -11.67 -8.73
CA LEU A 136 -13.10 -11.04 -7.39
C LEU A 136 -14.02 -11.62 -6.31
N GLU A 137 -14.68 -12.74 -6.58
CA GLU A 137 -15.41 -13.47 -5.53
C GLU A 137 -14.43 -14.05 -4.50
N THR A 138 -14.74 -13.92 -3.21
CA THR A 138 -13.91 -14.46 -2.13
C THR A 138 -14.08 -15.97 -2.02
N VAL A 139 -12.96 -16.71 -2.07
CA VAL A 139 -12.92 -18.17 -2.02
C VAL A 139 -12.78 -18.67 -0.59
N CYS A 140 -11.77 -18.17 0.13
CA CYS A 140 -11.45 -18.55 1.50
C CYS A 140 -10.48 -17.55 2.15
N PHE A 141 -10.28 -17.68 3.45
CA PHE A 141 -9.09 -17.16 4.13
C PHE A 141 -7.99 -18.22 4.12
N SER A 142 -6.82 -17.85 3.62
CA SER A 142 -5.71 -18.75 3.35
C SER A 142 -4.68 -18.73 4.46
N ASP A 143 -4.24 -19.92 4.86
CA ASP A 143 -3.11 -20.15 5.74
C ASP A 143 -1.89 -20.67 4.97
N PHE A 144 -1.88 -20.44 3.65
CA PHE A 144 -0.85 -20.92 2.74
C PHE A 144 -0.62 -22.43 2.88
N ASP A 145 -1.72 -23.18 2.78
CA ASP A 145 -1.78 -24.63 2.88
C ASP A 145 -1.19 -25.16 4.19
N GLY A 146 -1.51 -24.49 5.30
CA GLY A 146 -1.07 -24.80 6.65
C GLY A 146 0.35 -24.35 7.00
N THR A 147 0.98 -23.49 6.18
CA THR A 147 2.36 -23.04 6.41
C THR A 147 2.48 -21.63 6.97
N LEU A 148 1.41 -20.82 6.94
CA LEU A 148 1.33 -19.52 7.58
C LEU A 148 0.74 -19.67 8.99
N PRO A 149 1.55 -19.61 10.06
CA PRO A 149 1.06 -19.85 11.41
C PRO A 149 0.23 -18.67 11.96
N HIS A 150 0.53 -17.45 11.53
CA HIS A 150 -0.04 -16.21 12.07
C HIS A 150 -0.74 -15.38 10.98
N GLY A 151 -0.85 -14.07 11.17
CA GLY A 151 -1.28 -13.14 10.11
C GLY A 151 -0.20 -12.93 9.06
N PHE A 152 -0.58 -12.30 7.96
CA PHE A 152 0.32 -11.90 6.88
C PHE A 152 0.57 -10.39 6.90
N SER A 153 1.54 -9.94 6.10
CA SER A 153 1.79 -8.52 5.89
C SER A 153 0.92 -7.98 4.75
N ALA A 154 0.61 -6.69 4.78
CA ALA A 154 0.01 -6.00 3.63
C ALA A 154 1.04 -5.59 2.56
N HIS A 155 2.34 -5.66 2.87
CA HIS A 155 3.42 -5.16 2.02
C HIS A 155 4.50 -6.21 1.71
N PRO A 156 4.15 -7.31 1.02
CA PRO A 156 5.16 -8.24 0.52
C PRO A 156 6.06 -7.57 -0.51
N LYS A 157 7.38 -7.72 -0.34
CA LYS A 157 8.38 -7.36 -1.35
C LYS A 157 8.75 -8.60 -2.14
N LYS A 158 8.42 -8.62 -3.43
CA LYS A 158 8.82 -9.68 -4.34
C LYS A 158 10.25 -9.46 -4.78
N ASP A 159 11.14 -10.40 -4.52
CA ASP A 159 12.50 -10.35 -5.08
C ASP A 159 12.44 -10.74 -6.57
N PRO A 160 12.81 -9.86 -7.51
CA PRO A 160 12.75 -10.17 -8.93
C PRO A 160 13.77 -11.24 -9.38
N ALA A 161 14.78 -11.61 -8.59
CA ALA A 161 15.66 -12.73 -8.94
C ALA A 161 15.05 -14.11 -8.63
N THR A 162 14.32 -14.23 -7.53
CA THR A 162 13.79 -15.53 -7.05
C THR A 162 12.29 -15.68 -7.25
N GLY A 163 11.56 -14.56 -7.33
CA GLY A 163 10.11 -14.50 -7.31
C GLY A 163 9.48 -14.74 -5.93
N GLU A 164 10.29 -14.91 -4.88
CA GLU A 164 9.81 -15.11 -3.51
C GLU A 164 9.32 -13.80 -2.89
N LEU A 165 8.35 -13.89 -1.98
CA LEU A 165 7.85 -12.72 -1.24
C LEU A 165 8.49 -12.65 0.14
N HIS A 166 9.06 -11.50 0.46
CA HIS A 166 9.59 -11.16 1.77
C HIS A 166 8.63 -10.23 2.49
N THR A 167 8.29 -10.56 3.73
CA THR A 167 7.30 -9.79 4.51
C THR A 167 7.75 -9.60 5.95
N MET A 168 7.32 -8.49 6.55
CA MET A 168 7.38 -8.29 7.99
C MET A 168 5.95 -8.27 8.56
N GLY A 169 5.69 -9.16 9.50
CA GLY A 169 4.43 -9.27 10.22
C GLY A 169 4.57 -8.78 11.65
N TYR A 170 3.50 -8.21 12.18
CA TYR A 170 3.38 -7.85 13.59
C TYR A 170 1.95 -8.12 14.06
N TYR A 171 1.77 -8.31 15.36
CA TYR A 171 0.45 -8.44 15.98
C TYR A 171 0.57 -8.11 17.46
N TRP A 172 -0.30 -7.24 17.98
CA TRP A 172 -0.23 -6.80 19.38
C TRP A 172 -0.35 -7.96 20.39
N GLY A 173 -1.03 -9.05 20.03
CA GLY A 173 -1.10 -10.26 20.87
C GLY A 173 0.20 -11.09 20.90
N ARG A 174 1.23 -10.65 20.16
CA ARG A 174 2.60 -11.17 20.19
C ARG A 174 3.58 -10.01 20.47
N PRO A 175 3.59 -9.49 21.70
CA PRO A 175 4.46 -8.37 22.05
C PRO A 175 5.94 -8.75 21.97
N GLU A 176 6.80 -7.74 21.82
CA GLU A 176 8.27 -7.84 21.84
C GLU A 176 8.89 -8.62 20.67
N VAL A 177 8.09 -8.96 19.64
CA VAL A 177 8.57 -9.63 18.43
C VAL A 177 7.88 -9.09 17.18
N VAL A 178 8.64 -9.05 16.09
CA VAL A 178 8.13 -8.92 14.73
C VAL A 178 8.55 -10.16 13.94
N GLU A 179 7.77 -10.56 12.95
CA GLU A 179 7.96 -11.83 12.25
C GLU A 179 8.41 -11.59 10.80
N TYR A 180 9.63 -12.02 10.47
CA TYR A 180 10.09 -12.06 9.09
C TYR A 180 9.74 -13.40 8.46
N THR A 181 9.01 -13.38 7.34
CA THR A 181 8.69 -14.59 6.58
C THR A 181 9.09 -14.47 5.11
N VAL A 182 9.44 -15.62 4.52
CA VAL A 182 9.66 -15.77 3.07
C VAL A 182 8.64 -16.76 2.51
N THR A 183 7.84 -16.30 1.55
CA THR A 183 6.85 -17.11 0.84
C THR A 183 7.41 -17.53 -0.51
N GLY A 184 7.52 -18.83 -0.75
CA GLY A 184 8.01 -19.39 -2.00
C GLY A 184 7.06 -19.15 -3.17
N ILE A 185 7.55 -19.36 -4.40
CA ILE A 185 6.76 -19.28 -5.64
C ILE A 185 5.64 -20.32 -5.74
N ASP A 186 5.62 -21.30 -4.84
CA ASP A 186 4.57 -22.30 -4.65
C ASP A 186 3.47 -21.83 -3.69
N GLY A 187 3.59 -20.61 -3.15
CA GLY A 187 2.63 -20.02 -2.22
C GLY A 187 2.76 -20.52 -0.78
N ARG A 188 3.86 -21.19 -0.41
CA ARG A 188 4.09 -21.72 0.95
C ARG A 188 5.18 -20.95 1.68
N ILE A 189 5.05 -20.80 3.00
CA ILE A 189 6.11 -20.22 3.83
C ILE A 189 7.30 -21.19 3.90
N ARG A 190 8.48 -20.70 3.53
CA ARG A 190 9.74 -21.46 3.49
C ARG A 190 10.72 -21.06 4.58
N HIS A 191 10.67 -19.80 4.98
CA HIS A 191 11.46 -19.25 6.07
C HIS A 191 10.58 -18.42 6.97
N ARG A 192 10.83 -18.50 8.27
CA ARG A 192 10.13 -17.74 9.30
C ARG A 192 11.04 -17.56 10.48
N VAL A 193 11.12 -16.33 10.98
CA VAL A 193 11.92 -16.00 12.15
C VAL A 193 11.27 -14.86 12.93
N ASP A 194 11.22 -15.01 14.25
CA ASP A 194 10.81 -13.93 15.15
C ASP A 194 12.03 -13.06 15.47
N ILE A 195 11.94 -11.77 15.20
CA ILE A 195 12.95 -10.76 15.47
C ILE A 195 12.55 -10.01 16.75
N PRO A 196 13.36 -10.09 17.82
CA PRO A 196 13.07 -9.38 19.06
C PRO A 196 13.11 -7.86 18.91
N VAL A 197 12.10 -7.20 19.46
CA VAL A 197 11.97 -5.72 19.53
C VAL A 197 11.54 -5.32 20.94
N PRO A 198 11.79 -4.09 21.41
CA PRO A 198 11.57 -3.72 22.81
C PRO A 198 10.08 -3.54 23.21
N GLY A 199 9.13 -3.67 22.28
CA GLY A 199 7.70 -3.52 22.57
C GLY A 199 6.79 -4.04 21.46
N SER A 200 5.67 -3.36 21.18
CA SER A 200 4.68 -3.79 20.18
C SER A 200 4.55 -2.75 19.06
N PRO A 201 5.60 -2.56 18.24
CA PRO A 201 5.60 -1.57 17.18
C PRO A 201 4.64 -1.96 16.04
N MET A 202 4.12 -0.95 15.38
CA MET A 202 3.44 -1.07 14.10
C MET A 202 4.50 -1.13 12.99
N LEU A 203 4.63 -2.28 12.33
CA LEU A 203 5.51 -2.44 11.17
C LEU A 203 4.67 -2.56 9.91
N HIS A 204 4.36 -1.41 9.33
CA HIS A 204 3.52 -1.32 8.13
C HIS A 204 4.16 -2.03 6.92
N ASP A 205 5.45 -1.77 6.72
CA ASP A 205 6.19 -2.23 5.54
C ASP A 205 7.62 -2.68 5.94
N CYS A 206 8.38 -3.21 4.98
CA CYS A 206 9.81 -3.49 5.04
C CYS A 206 10.49 -3.12 3.72
N SER A 207 11.81 -3.16 3.67
CA SER A 207 12.53 -3.19 2.39
C SER A 207 13.31 -4.47 2.23
N ILE A 208 13.63 -4.83 0.99
CA ILE A 208 14.67 -5.81 0.68
C ILE A 208 15.76 -5.13 -0.14
N THR A 209 16.98 -5.65 -0.07
CA THR A 209 18.06 -5.45 -1.03
C THR A 209 18.36 -6.78 -1.72
N GLU A 210 19.41 -6.86 -2.54
CA GLU A 210 19.87 -8.14 -3.09
C GLU A 210 20.32 -9.12 -2.00
N SER A 211 20.75 -8.61 -0.84
CA SER A 211 21.33 -9.43 0.24
C SER A 211 20.53 -9.44 1.54
N SER A 212 19.70 -8.42 1.81
CA SER A 212 19.15 -8.18 3.14
C SER A 212 17.67 -7.78 3.13
N VAL A 213 16.94 -8.11 4.20
CA VAL A 213 15.67 -7.47 4.55
C VAL A 213 15.95 -6.37 5.58
N VAL A 214 15.21 -5.28 5.50
CA VAL A 214 15.35 -4.10 6.35
C VAL A 214 14.07 -3.92 7.17
N VAL A 215 14.24 -3.89 8.49
CA VAL A 215 13.19 -3.80 9.51
C VAL A 215 13.07 -2.35 9.98
N TYR A 216 11.87 -1.79 9.97
CA TYR A 216 11.60 -0.44 10.50
C TYR A 216 11.03 -0.51 11.91
N ASP A 217 11.89 -0.45 12.94
CA ASP A 217 11.47 -0.47 14.35
C ASP A 217 11.26 0.97 14.85
N LEU A 218 10.03 1.47 14.66
CA LEU A 218 9.67 2.89 14.73
C LEU A 218 8.65 3.18 15.85
N PRO A 219 8.55 4.43 16.34
CA PRO A 219 7.87 4.79 17.59
C PRO A 219 6.33 4.88 17.49
N VAL A 220 5.67 4.17 16.57
CA VAL A 220 4.22 3.95 16.66
C VAL A 220 4.00 2.57 17.24
N THR A 221 3.46 2.51 18.45
CA THR A 221 3.29 1.25 19.18
C THR A 221 1.86 1.04 19.61
N PHE A 222 1.48 -0.21 19.90
CA PHE A 222 0.20 -0.52 20.51
C PHE A 222 0.02 0.23 21.83
N ASP A 223 -1.14 0.86 21.99
CA ASP A 223 -1.52 1.63 23.17
C ASP A 223 -2.70 0.95 23.89
N LEU A 224 -2.43 0.44 25.10
CA LEU A 224 -3.43 -0.28 25.89
C LEU A 224 -4.57 0.62 26.36
N ASP A 225 -4.30 1.89 26.66
CA ASP A 225 -5.31 2.83 27.14
C ASP A 225 -6.30 3.16 26.02
N LEU A 226 -5.81 3.35 24.78
CA LEU A 226 -6.67 3.50 23.60
C LEU A 226 -7.50 2.24 23.33
N ALA A 227 -6.90 1.05 23.46
CA ALA A 227 -7.62 -0.21 23.30
C ALA A 227 -8.74 -0.35 24.35
N MET A 228 -8.44 -0.06 25.62
CA MET A 228 -9.42 -0.09 26.71
C MET A 228 -10.51 0.97 26.57
N ALA A 229 -10.20 2.10 25.93
CA ALA A 229 -11.16 3.14 25.56
C ALA A 229 -12.04 2.75 24.35
N GLY A 230 -11.82 1.59 23.75
CA GLY A 230 -12.61 1.08 22.63
C GLY A 230 -12.25 1.70 21.28
N ARG A 231 -11.05 2.29 21.14
CA ARG A 231 -10.57 2.78 19.85
C ARG A 231 -10.45 1.64 18.85
N SER A 232 -10.97 1.84 17.64
CA SER A 232 -10.91 0.86 16.56
C SER A 232 -9.48 0.59 16.07
N PHE A 233 -8.58 1.56 16.26
CA PHE A 233 -7.17 1.49 15.90
C PHE A 233 -6.28 1.94 17.08
N PRO A 234 -5.89 1.03 17.98
CA PRO A 234 -5.18 1.36 19.23
C PRO A 234 -3.66 1.40 19.05
N TYR A 235 -3.19 2.22 18.10
CA TYR A 235 -1.77 2.50 17.90
C TYR A 235 -1.53 4.00 18.00
N ALA A 236 -0.46 4.39 18.69
CA ALA A 236 -0.12 5.79 18.93
C ALA A 236 1.39 6.01 18.93
N TRP A 237 1.79 7.26 18.72
CA TRP A 237 3.18 7.66 18.89
C TRP A 237 3.64 7.47 20.34
N ASN A 238 4.81 6.86 20.52
CA ASN A 238 5.43 6.60 21.80
C ASN A 238 6.82 7.25 21.88
N ASP A 239 6.87 8.42 22.53
CA ASP A 239 8.11 9.20 22.70
C ASP A 239 9.21 8.45 23.49
N ALA A 240 8.88 7.36 24.19
CA ALA A 240 9.83 6.55 24.95
C ALA A 240 10.40 5.34 24.20
N TYR A 241 9.92 5.03 22.98
CA TYR A 241 10.28 3.81 22.26
C TYR A 241 11.63 3.89 21.53
N GLY A 242 11.99 5.07 20.99
CA GLY A 242 13.13 5.25 20.10
C GLY A 242 12.82 4.91 18.64
N ALA A 243 13.82 5.01 17.75
CA ALA A 243 13.68 4.71 16.33
C ALA A 243 14.97 4.13 15.76
N ARG A 244 14.87 2.98 15.10
CA ARG A 244 16.03 2.29 14.51
C ARG A 244 15.63 1.44 13.31
N VAL A 245 16.60 1.15 12.47
CA VAL A 245 16.47 0.19 11.37
C VAL A 245 17.31 -1.05 11.63
N GLY A 246 16.74 -2.22 11.37
CA GLY A 246 17.45 -3.51 11.44
C GLY A 246 17.81 -3.98 10.05
N VAL A 247 19.04 -4.43 9.84
CA VAL A 247 19.48 -5.06 8.58
C VAL A 247 19.75 -6.53 8.85
N LEU A 248 19.01 -7.40 8.18
CA LEU A 248 19.07 -8.85 8.35
C LEU A 248 19.34 -9.51 7.00
N PRO A 249 20.31 -10.41 6.84
CA PRO A 249 20.47 -11.16 5.59
C PRO A 249 19.17 -11.87 5.17
N LEU A 250 18.88 -11.96 3.88
CA LEU A 250 17.72 -12.72 3.40
C LEU A 250 17.83 -14.18 3.87
N GLY A 251 16.76 -14.72 4.49
CA GLY A 251 16.79 -16.04 5.13
C GLY A 251 17.59 -16.13 6.44
N GLY A 252 18.05 -15.00 6.99
CA GLY A 252 18.84 -14.95 8.22
C GLY A 252 18.05 -15.26 9.50
N GLN A 253 18.80 -15.36 10.60
CA GLN A 253 18.35 -15.63 11.97
C GLN A 253 18.36 -14.36 12.83
N PRO A 254 17.62 -14.30 13.95
CA PRO A 254 17.42 -13.05 14.69
C PRO A 254 18.70 -12.49 15.33
N ASP A 255 19.68 -13.34 15.64
CA ASP A 255 20.99 -12.95 16.19
C ASP A 255 21.91 -12.30 15.14
N GLN A 256 21.52 -12.33 13.87
CA GLN A 256 22.24 -11.72 12.75
C GLN A 256 21.74 -10.31 12.40
N VAL A 257 20.72 -9.81 13.10
CA VAL A 257 20.19 -8.46 12.85
C VAL A 257 21.20 -7.41 13.31
N GLU A 258 21.62 -6.55 12.39
CA GLU A 258 22.43 -5.37 12.68
C GLU A 258 21.49 -4.17 12.88
N TRP A 259 21.49 -3.57 14.07
CA TRP A 259 20.61 -2.44 14.41
C TRP A 259 21.34 -1.10 14.31
N PHE A 260 20.68 -0.12 13.71
CA PHE A 260 21.20 1.23 13.52
C PHE A 260 20.16 2.27 13.92
N GLU A 261 20.53 3.17 14.83
CA GLU A 261 19.66 4.27 15.27
C GLU A 261 19.43 5.28 14.14
N VAL A 262 18.21 5.82 14.08
CA VAL A 262 17.79 6.92 13.19
C VAL A 262 17.08 8.00 14.02
N GLU A 263 16.97 9.20 13.48
CA GLU A 263 16.16 10.24 14.11
C GLU A 263 14.69 9.82 14.17
N PRO A 264 13.99 10.02 15.31
CA PRO A 264 12.58 9.65 15.45
C PRO A 264 11.71 10.17 14.31
N CYS A 265 10.98 9.25 13.70
CA CYS A 265 10.03 9.49 12.61
C CYS A 265 9.16 8.26 12.41
N TYR A 266 8.18 8.34 11.51
CA TYR A 266 7.44 7.18 11.05
C TYR A 266 7.61 7.00 9.54
N VAL A 267 7.71 5.75 9.09
CA VAL A 267 7.73 5.38 7.66
C VAL A 267 6.59 4.41 7.45
N PHE A 268 5.59 4.82 6.67
CA PHE A 268 4.63 3.88 6.11
C PHE A 268 5.30 3.15 4.97
N HIS A 269 5.69 3.88 3.93
CA HIS A 269 6.17 3.27 2.70
C HIS A 269 7.62 3.64 2.35
N PRO A 270 8.49 2.64 2.14
CA PRO A 270 9.73 2.83 1.41
C PRO A 270 9.47 2.92 -0.09
N LEU A 271 10.24 3.75 -0.78
CA LEU A 271 10.31 3.78 -2.23
C LEU A 271 11.03 2.52 -2.76
N ASN A 272 12.27 2.31 -2.32
CA ASN A 272 13.07 1.13 -2.63
C ASN A 272 14.35 1.10 -1.77
N ALA A 273 15.08 -0.01 -1.82
CA ALA A 273 16.38 -0.17 -1.18
C ALA A 273 17.36 -0.93 -2.08
N TYR A 274 18.66 -0.78 -1.83
CA TYR A 274 19.70 -1.54 -2.52
C TYR A 274 21.02 -1.58 -1.75
N ASP A 275 21.84 -2.57 -2.07
CA ASP A 275 23.22 -2.66 -1.57
C ASP A 275 24.14 -1.71 -2.36
N ASP A 276 25.02 -0.98 -1.66
CA ASP A 276 26.05 -0.13 -2.24
C ASP A 276 27.41 -0.45 -1.61
N GLY A 277 28.06 -1.50 -2.13
CA GLY A 277 29.21 -2.12 -1.46
C GLY A 277 28.76 -2.75 -0.15
N ASP A 278 29.38 -2.33 0.96
CA ASP A 278 29.01 -2.79 2.31
C ASP A 278 27.89 -1.94 2.95
N ALA A 279 27.46 -0.87 2.30
CA ALA A 279 26.36 -0.01 2.77
C ALA A 279 25.01 -0.49 2.24
N VAL A 280 23.94 -0.11 2.94
CA VAL A 280 22.56 -0.25 2.45
C VAL A 280 21.97 1.14 2.24
N VAL A 281 21.45 1.40 1.04
CA VAL A 281 20.75 2.65 0.71
C VAL A 281 19.25 2.38 0.71
N LEU A 282 18.49 3.24 1.39
CA LEU A 282 17.03 3.21 1.50
C LEU A 282 16.50 4.55 1.04
N ASP A 283 15.54 4.54 0.13
CA ASP A 283 14.73 5.72 -0.15
C ASP A 283 13.36 5.50 0.51
N VAL A 284 12.95 6.41 1.41
CA VAL A 284 11.77 6.27 2.25
C VAL A 284 10.92 7.53 2.29
N VAL A 285 9.62 7.36 2.47
CA VAL A 285 8.69 8.46 2.73
C VAL A 285 8.60 8.66 4.25
N ARG A 286 9.21 9.75 4.72
CA ARG A 286 9.34 10.04 6.15
C ARG A 286 8.20 10.95 6.61
N HIS A 287 7.48 10.51 7.64
CA HIS A 287 6.56 11.32 8.43
C HIS A 287 7.24 11.79 9.72
N PRO A 288 7.15 13.07 10.10
CA PRO A 288 7.75 13.56 11.34
C PRO A 288 7.16 12.91 12.60
N LYS A 289 5.84 12.71 12.62
CA LYS A 289 5.09 12.09 13.71
C LYS A 289 3.86 11.37 13.15
N MET A 290 3.28 10.44 13.89
CA MET A 290 2.04 9.80 13.48
C MET A 290 1.20 9.30 14.66
N PHE A 291 -0.11 9.52 14.61
CA PHE A 291 -1.08 9.13 15.65
C PHE A 291 -0.76 9.66 17.05
N ALA A 292 -0.13 10.83 17.15
CA ALA A 292 0.16 11.46 18.43
C ALA A 292 -1.03 12.25 18.98
N THR A 293 -1.86 12.79 18.09
CA THR A 293 -2.97 13.72 18.36
C THR A 293 -4.19 13.45 17.48
N ASP A 294 -4.01 13.04 16.22
CA ASP A 294 -5.08 12.56 15.35
C ASP A 294 -5.09 11.02 15.35
N HIS A 295 -6.21 10.45 15.80
CA HIS A 295 -6.43 9.00 15.88
C HIS A 295 -7.49 8.52 14.89
N GLN A 296 -7.78 9.26 13.82
CA GLN A 296 -8.71 8.86 12.76
C GLN A 296 -7.99 8.48 11.47
N GLY A 297 -6.74 8.92 11.27
CA GLY A 297 -5.94 8.53 10.13
C GLY A 297 -4.61 9.26 10.08
N PRO A 298 -3.80 9.03 9.04
CA PRO A 298 -2.44 9.52 9.00
C PRO A 298 -2.38 10.98 8.52
N ASN A 299 -2.85 11.93 9.33
CA ASN A 299 -2.90 13.36 8.96
C ASN A 299 -1.83 14.24 9.63
N GLU A 300 -0.81 13.66 10.28
CA GLU A 300 0.16 14.43 11.07
C GLU A 300 1.39 14.85 10.26
N GLY A 301 1.27 16.01 9.61
CA GLY A 301 2.37 16.68 8.93
C GLY A 301 2.65 16.14 7.52
N ALA A 302 3.38 16.93 6.74
CA ALA A 302 3.71 16.61 5.36
C ALA A 302 4.81 15.52 5.28
N PRO A 303 4.53 14.34 4.69
CA PRO A 303 5.56 13.37 4.39
C PRO A 303 6.44 13.85 3.25
N SER A 304 7.70 13.45 3.27
CA SER A 304 8.68 13.83 2.25
C SER A 304 9.61 12.67 1.93
N LEU A 305 10.28 12.74 0.78
CA LEU A 305 11.23 11.71 0.34
C LEU A 305 12.60 11.92 0.99
N TRP A 306 13.12 10.87 1.63
CA TRP A 306 14.42 10.84 2.29
C TRP A 306 15.26 9.68 1.79
N ARG A 307 16.58 9.87 1.77
CA ARG A 307 17.56 8.81 1.59
C ARG A 307 18.28 8.53 2.89
N TRP A 308 18.24 7.28 3.32
CA TRP A 308 19.05 6.77 4.42
C TRP A 308 20.17 5.90 3.86
N THR A 309 21.40 6.17 4.27
CA THR A 309 22.58 5.34 3.95
C THR A 309 23.06 4.70 5.23
N VAL A 310 22.82 3.41 5.39
CA VAL A 310 23.29 2.60 6.51
C VAL A 310 24.73 2.20 6.24
N ASP A 311 25.67 2.83 6.94
CA ASP A 311 27.09 2.49 6.92
C ASP A 311 27.34 1.45 8.02
N ARG A 312 27.42 0.18 7.62
CA ARG A 312 27.62 -0.95 8.53
C ARG A 312 28.96 -0.88 9.26
N ALA A 313 30.01 -0.38 8.59
CA ALA A 313 31.35 -0.26 9.17
C ALA A 313 31.42 0.85 10.23
N ALA A 314 30.75 1.98 9.97
CA ALA A 314 30.67 3.08 10.93
C ALA A 314 29.64 2.86 12.03
N GLY A 315 28.70 1.92 11.86
CA GLY A 315 27.61 1.69 12.80
C GLY A 315 26.60 2.84 12.82
N LYS A 316 26.38 3.53 11.70
CA LYS A 316 25.58 4.76 11.63
C LYS A 316 24.70 4.84 10.39
N VAL A 317 23.61 5.59 10.49
CA VAL A 317 22.79 5.98 9.35
C VAL A 317 23.06 7.45 9.02
N ARG A 318 23.31 7.73 7.74
CA ARG A 318 23.28 9.09 7.19
C ARG A 318 21.91 9.35 6.61
N GLU A 319 21.22 10.38 7.08
CA GLU A 319 19.89 10.75 6.61
C GLU A 319 19.94 12.03 5.78
N GLU A 320 19.32 12.02 4.61
CA GLU A 320 19.28 13.15 3.69
C GLU A 320 17.87 13.33 3.14
N GLN A 321 17.27 14.50 3.38
CA GLN A 321 16.01 14.86 2.74
C GLN A 321 16.29 15.14 1.26
N LEU A 322 15.70 14.35 0.37
CA LEU A 322 15.87 14.51 -1.07
C LEU A 322 14.94 15.59 -1.64
N ASP A 323 13.77 15.75 -1.02
CA ASP A 323 12.74 16.67 -1.47
C ASP A 323 11.84 17.12 -0.32
N ASP A 324 11.21 18.30 -0.44
CA ASP A 324 10.19 18.81 0.48
C ASP A 324 8.76 18.70 -0.09
N PHE A 325 8.62 18.20 -1.32
CA PHE A 325 7.32 17.94 -1.93
C PHE A 325 6.55 16.85 -1.16
N ALA A 326 5.31 17.15 -0.80
CA ALA A 326 4.46 16.22 -0.05
C ALA A 326 3.98 15.06 -0.93
N LEU A 327 4.28 13.83 -0.53
CA LEU A 327 3.99 12.64 -1.32
C LEU A 327 3.83 11.38 -0.46
N GLU A 328 3.16 10.39 -1.02
CA GLU A 328 3.00 9.05 -0.45
C GLU A 328 2.75 8.04 -1.58
N PHE A 329 2.53 6.77 -1.26
CA PHE A 329 2.40 5.66 -2.19
C PHE A 329 3.60 5.57 -3.15
N PRO A 330 4.85 5.58 -2.62
CA PRO A 330 6.04 5.51 -3.43
C PRO A 330 6.17 4.12 -4.06
N ARG A 331 6.61 4.08 -5.31
CA ARG A 331 6.77 2.86 -6.11
C ARG A 331 7.99 3.00 -7.02
N VAL A 332 8.58 1.86 -7.33
CA VAL A 332 9.55 1.67 -8.41
C VAL A 332 9.02 0.62 -9.38
N ASP A 333 9.71 0.43 -10.50
CA ASP A 333 9.47 -0.73 -11.35
C ASP A 333 9.77 -2.00 -10.54
N GLU A 334 8.79 -2.91 -10.45
CA GLU A 334 8.90 -4.11 -9.61
C GLU A 334 10.09 -5.00 -10.02
N ARG A 335 10.58 -4.87 -11.26
CA ARG A 335 11.78 -5.58 -11.76
C ARG A 335 13.08 -5.12 -11.09
N VAL A 336 13.08 -3.95 -10.44
CA VAL A 336 14.25 -3.40 -9.74
C VAL A 336 14.05 -3.25 -8.23
N VAL A 337 13.00 -3.86 -7.66
CA VAL A 337 12.84 -3.94 -6.20
C VAL A 337 14.08 -4.62 -5.59
N GLY A 338 14.61 -4.00 -4.55
CA GLY A 338 15.83 -4.41 -3.87
C GLY A 338 17.14 -4.14 -4.63
N ARG A 339 17.07 -3.45 -5.76
CA ARG A 339 18.21 -3.14 -6.63
C ARG A 339 18.30 -1.65 -6.88
N ARG A 340 19.48 -1.23 -7.33
CA ARG A 340 19.69 0.16 -7.75
C ARG A 340 18.72 0.49 -8.88
N HIS A 341 17.96 1.54 -8.70
CA HIS A 341 16.92 1.99 -9.61
C HIS A 341 17.23 3.41 -10.08
N ARG A 342 16.81 3.73 -11.30
CA ARG A 342 16.89 5.10 -11.83
C ARG A 342 15.63 5.87 -11.54
N PHE A 343 14.46 5.26 -11.73
CA PHE A 343 13.20 5.96 -11.59
C PHE A 343 12.43 5.48 -10.36
N GLY A 344 11.88 6.44 -9.64
CA GLY A 344 10.91 6.21 -8.58
C GLY A 344 9.78 7.20 -8.72
N TRP A 345 8.58 6.85 -8.28
CA TRP A 345 7.44 7.74 -8.33
C TRP A 345 6.54 7.57 -7.11
N ALA A 346 5.63 8.51 -6.92
CA ALA A 346 4.70 8.56 -5.81
C ALA A 346 3.43 9.31 -6.22
N THR A 347 2.41 9.24 -5.38
CA THR A 347 1.23 10.10 -5.43
C THR A 347 1.52 11.38 -4.66
N GLY A 348 1.43 12.54 -5.32
CA GLY A 348 1.56 13.84 -4.68
C GLY A 348 0.36 14.14 -3.78
N LEU A 349 0.60 14.58 -2.55
CA LEU A 349 -0.45 14.90 -1.59
C LEU A 349 -0.77 16.40 -1.61
N GLY A 350 -2.07 16.73 -1.60
CA GLY A 350 -2.52 18.09 -1.35
C GLY A 350 -2.28 18.46 0.10
N LEU A 351 -1.69 19.63 0.33
CA LEU A 351 -1.63 20.23 1.66
C LEU A 351 -2.63 21.37 1.71
N VAL A 352 -3.51 21.36 2.72
CA VAL A 352 -4.32 22.53 3.07
C VAL A 352 -4.14 22.85 4.53
N ASP A 353 -3.75 24.09 4.79
CA ASP A 353 -3.47 24.61 6.13
C ASP A 353 -2.52 23.75 6.98
N GLY A 354 -1.66 22.95 6.33
CA GLY A 354 -0.70 22.06 6.98
C GLY A 354 -1.17 20.63 7.21
N ASP A 355 -2.44 20.33 6.91
CA ASP A 355 -3.01 18.99 7.02
C ASP A 355 -2.99 18.25 5.68
N LEU A 356 -2.80 16.93 5.77
CA LEU A 356 -2.83 16.04 4.61
C LEU A 356 -4.24 15.96 4.05
N GLY A 357 -4.44 16.45 2.82
CA GLY A 357 -5.71 16.47 2.13
C GLY A 357 -5.56 16.02 0.69
N LEU A 358 -5.89 14.76 0.39
CA LEU A 358 -6.17 14.33 -1.00
C LEU A 358 -7.40 15.03 -1.58
N GLU A 359 -8.21 15.65 -0.71
CA GLU A 359 -9.38 16.43 -1.07
C GLU A 359 -9.43 17.73 -0.29
N SER A 360 -9.12 18.83 -0.95
CA SER A 360 -9.53 20.15 -0.49
C SER A 360 -9.85 21.02 -1.70
N ASP A 361 -10.48 22.17 -1.48
CA ASP A 361 -10.70 23.17 -2.52
C ASP A 361 -9.46 24.06 -2.76
N ASP A 362 -8.49 24.01 -1.83
CA ASP A 362 -7.20 24.72 -1.87
C ASP A 362 -6.03 23.80 -2.27
N VAL A 363 -6.29 22.57 -2.74
CA VAL A 363 -5.25 21.70 -3.33
C VAL A 363 -4.64 22.51 -4.47
N ARG A 364 -3.40 22.95 -4.26
CA ARG A 364 -2.63 23.60 -5.30
C ARG A 364 -2.52 22.61 -6.47
N TRP A 365 -2.69 23.12 -7.68
CA TRP A 365 -2.83 22.39 -8.96
C TRP A 365 -1.71 21.37 -9.27
N ASP A 366 -0.65 21.37 -8.47
CA ASP A 366 0.50 20.47 -8.43
C ASP A 366 0.31 19.24 -7.52
N ALA A 367 -0.77 19.14 -6.74
CA ALA A 367 -1.03 18.03 -5.82
C ALA A 367 -2.25 17.18 -6.19
N GLY A 368 -2.21 15.88 -5.88
CA GLY A 368 -3.20 14.87 -6.29
C GLY A 368 -2.86 14.10 -7.58
N GLY A 369 -1.60 14.16 -8.02
CA GLY A 369 -1.12 13.55 -9.26
C GLY A 369 0.15 12.71 -9.10
N LEU A 370 0.79 12.39 -10.21
CA LEU A 370 2.07 11.65 -10.23
C LEU A 370 3.22 12.59 -9.90
N VAL A 371 4.12 12.17 -9.01
CA VAL A 371 5.44 12.75 -8.80
C VAL A 371 6.47 11.72 -9.19
N ARG A 372 7.34 12.01 -10.16
CA ARG A 372 8.39 11.11 -10.65
C ARG A 372 9.77 11.71 -10.42
N TYR A 373 10.69 10.88 -9.95
CA TYR A 373 12.09 11.20 -9.69
C TYR A 373 13.01 10.43 -10.65
N ASP A 374 14.02 11.11 -11.20
CA ASP A 374 15.15 10.48 -11.89
C ASP A 374 16.40 10.57 -11.00
N ASN A 375 16.70 9.48 -10.28
CA ASN A 375 17.82 9.39 -9.33
C ASN A 375 19.20 9.57 -9.98
N ARG A 376 19.30 9.49 -11.31
CA ARG A 376 20.54 9.78 -12.02
C ARG A 376 20.78 11.28 -12.16
N THR A 377 19.71 12.06 -12.36
CA THR A 377 19.80 13.50 -12.64
C THR A 377 19.39 14.38 -11.47
N GLY A 378 18.66 13.83 -10.49
CA GLY A 378 18.01 14.56 -9.41
C GLY A 378 16.76 15.33 -9.85
N ALA A 379 16.28 15.11 -11.07
CA ALA A 379 15.11 15.81 -11.59
C ALA A 379 13.80 15.25 -11.00
N ARG A 380 12.86 16.16 -10.75
CA ARG A 380 11.47 15.86 -10.40
C ARG A 380 10.54 16.30 -11.54
N GLU A 381 9.59 15.44 -11.88
CA GLU A 381 8.47 15.74 -12.77
C GLU A 381 7.15 15.55 -12.02
N VAL A 382 6.23 16.49 -12.15
CA VAL A 382 4.91 16.45 -11.51
C VAL A 382 3.84 16.51 -12.59
N VAL A 383 2.93 15.54 -12.58
CA VAL A 383 1.84 15.43 -13.55
C VAL A 383 0.50 15.48 -12.82
N GLY A 384 -0.21 16.58 -13.01
CA GLY A 384 -1.56 16.78 -12.48
C GLY A 384 -2.65 16.20 -13.40
N PHE A 385 -3.76 15.77 -12.81
CA PHE A 385 -4.92 15.26 -13.55
C PHE A 385 -6.02 16.30 -13.80
N GLY A 386 -5.81 17.55 -13.38
CA GLY A 386 -6.75 18.66 -13.54
C GLY A 386 -7.56 18.97 -12.27
N ALA A 387 -8.31 20.08 -12.30
CA ALA A 387 -9.05 20.59 -11.15
C ALA A 387 -10.06 19.58 -10.59
N GLY A 388 -10.10 19.41 -9.27
CA GLY A 388 -11.08 18.54 -8.61
C GLY A 388 -10.90 17.05 -8.92
N ARG A 389 -9.76 16.65 -9.48
CA ARG A 389 -9.44 15.27 -9.82
C ARG A 389 -8.30 14.76 -8.96
N THR A 390 -8.53 13.66 -8.26
CA THR A 390 -7.58 13.08 -7.30
C THR A 390 -7.21 11.66 -7.73
N ALA A 391 -5.91 11.39 -7.86
CA ALA A 391 -5.40 10.05 -8.17
C ALA A 391 -5.15 9.23 -6.90
N GLY A 392 -5.34 7.91 -7.01
CA GLY A 392 -4.82 6.92 -6.05
C GLY A 392 -3.38 6.54 -6.35
N GLU A 393 -2.90 5.46 -5.71
CA GLU A 393 -1.59 4.85 -5.99
C GLU A 393 -1.41 4.53 -7.49
N LEU A 394 -0.22 4.83 -8.02
CA LEU A 394 0.14 4.55 -9.41
C LEU A 394 0.92 3.25 -9.53
N VAL A 395 0.48 2.39 -10.45
CA VAL A 395 1.12 1.11 -10.77
C VAL A 395 1.83 1.23 -12.12
N PHE A 396 3.09 0.81 -12.19
CA PHE A 396 3.82 0.72 -13.45
C PHE A 396 3.68 -0.67 -14.07
N VAL A 397 3.46 -0.70 -15.38
CA VAL A 397 3.46 -1.92 -16.18
C VAL A 397 4.50 -1.75 -17.30
N PRO A 398 5.55 -2.57 -17.34
CA PRO A 398 6.57 -2.44 -18.37
C PRO A 398 6.02 -2.83 -19.73
N ARG A 399 6.48 -2.18 -20.81
CA ARG A 399 6.03 -2.48 -22.17
C ARG A 399 6.33 -3.91 -22.59
N THR A 400 7.49 -4.40 -22.16
CA THR A 400 7.96 -5.78 -22.32
C THR A 400 8.80 -6.15 -21.10
N ALA A 401 9.07 -7.44 -20.90
CA ALA A 401 9.91 -7.91 -19.79
C ALA A 401 11.32 -7.27 -19.76
N GLU A 402 11.85 -6.90 -20.93
CA GLU A 402 13.20 -6.32 -21.10
C GLU A 402 13.19 -4.80 -21.34
N ALA A 403 12.03 -4.15 -21.19
CA ALA A 403 11.90 -2.71 -21.39
C ALA A 403 12.72 -1.91 -20.36
N ALA A 404 13.12 -0.68 -20.68
CA ALA A 404 13.73 0.22 -19.71
C ALA A 404 12.78 0.54 -18.53
N GLU A 405 13.31 1.04 -17.41
CA GLU A 405 12.53 1.40 -16.22
C GLU A 405 11.46 2.49 -16.46
N ASP A 406 11.60 3.29 -17.52
CA ASP A 406 10.62 4.30 -17.97
C ASP A 406 9.84 3.90 -19.24
N ASP A 407 10.05 2.68 -19.76
CA ASP A 407 9.37 2.20 -20.97
C ASP A 407 8.20 1.28 -20.61
N GLY A 408 7.02 1.88 -20.52
CA GLY A 408 5.81 1.20 -20.11
C GLY A 408 4.67 2.18 -19.88
N TRP A 409 3.81 1.85 -18.93
CA TRP A 409 2.63 2.64 -18.61
C TRP A 409 2.47 2.83 -17.11
N TYR A 410 2.05 4.02 -16.71
CA TYR A 410 1.48 4.24 -15.37
C TYR A 410 -0.03 4.11 -15.43
N LEU A 411 -0.57 3.29 -14.52
CA LEU A 411 -2.00 3.05 -14.35
C LEU A 411 -2.43 3.57 -12.99
N THR A 412 -3.49 4.37 -12.94
CA THR A 412 -4.07 4.85 -11.68
C THR A 412 -5.56 5.11 -11.81
N LEU A 413 -6.30 4.92 -10.72
CA LEU A 413 -7.68 5.37 -10.61
C LEU A 413 -7.71 6.84 -10.23
N VAL A 414 -8.47 7.62 -11.00
CA VAL A 414 -8.69 9.04 -10.72
C VAL A 414 -10.16 9.26 -10.46
N HIS A 415 -10.49 9.83 -9.30
CA HIS A 415 -11.83 10.31 -8.97
C HIS A 415 -11.98 11.76 -9.39
N ASP A 416 -13.09 12.09 -10.03
CA ASP A 416 -13.48 13.43 -10.42
C ASP A 416 -14.67 13.88 -9.57
N ARG A 417 -14.42 14.81 -8.64
CA ARG A 417 -15.46 15.31 -7.72
C ARG A 417 -16.58 16.07 -8.43
N THR A 418 -16.32 16.61 -9.62
CA THR A 418 -17.31 17.41 -10.36
C THR A 418 -18.41 16.53 -10.97
N THR A 419 -18.08 15.27 -11.26
CA THR A 419 -19.02 14.29 -11.81
C THR A 419 -19.34 13.15 -10.84
N ASP A 420 -18.64 13.09 -9.71
CA ASP A 420 -18.64 11.99 -8.74
C ASP A 420 -18.43 10.61 -9.40
N ARG A 421 -17.46 10.55 -10.31
CA ARG A 421 -17.12 9.34 -11.07
C ARG A 421 -15.63 9.09 -11.03
N SER A 422 -15.25 7.84 -11.25
CA SER A 422 -13.85 7.44 -11.36
C SER A 422 -13.53 6.90 -12.75
N GLU A 423 -12.25 6.94 -13.09
CA GLU A 423 -11.73 6.37 -14.32
C GLU A 423 -10.34 5.76 -14.09
N LEU A 424 -10.03 4.69 -14.83
CA LEU A 424 -8.66 4.21 -14.93
C LEU A 424 -7.93 5.04 -15.99
N VAL A 425 -6.88 5.75 -15.59
CA VAL A 425 -6.03 6.53 -16.47
C VAL A 425 -4.77 5.75 -16.80
N VAL A 426 -4.41 5.72 -18.08
CA VAL A 426 -3.19 5.10 -18.60
C VAL A 426 -2.29 6.19 -19.20
N LEU A 427 -1.12 6.40 -18.60
CA LEU A 427 -0.10 7.35 -19.07
C LEU A 427 1.03 6.59 -19.77
N ASP A 428 1.70 7.22 -20.73
CA ASP A 428 2.99 6.75 -21.23
C ASP A 428 4.08 7.10 -20.22
N ALA A 429 4.78 6.11 -19.68
CA ALA A 429 5.78 6.34 -18.64
C ALA A 429 7.01 7.12 -19.15
N ALA A 430 7.29 7.11 -20.46
CA ALA A 430 8.40 7.85 -21.04
C ALA A 430 8.10 9.36 -21.13
N ALA A 431 6.82 9.73 -21.22
CA ALA A 431 6.36 11.11 -21.34
C ALA A 431 5.06 11.33 -20.56
N PRO A 432 5.07 11.20 -19.22
CA PRO A 432 3.84 11.17 -18.44
C PRO A 432 3.12 12.52 -18.38
N SER A 433 3.82 13.63 -18.67
CA SER A 433 3.22 14.97 -18.81
C SER A 433 2.37 15.16 -20.08
N GLU A 434 2.47 14.26 -21.06
CA GLU A 434 1.63 14.29 -22.26
C GLU A 434 0.19 13.82 -21.95
N PRO A 435 -0.80 14.11 -22.81
CA PRO A 435 -2.16 13.61 -22.62
C PRO A 435 -2.21 12.08 -22.43
N PRO A 436 -3.07 11.56 -21.54
CA PRO A 436 -3.19 10.13 -21.31
C PRO A 436 -3.41 9.34 -22.60
N VAL A 437 -2.74 8.19 -22.71
CA VAL A 437 -2.88 7.24 -23.82
C VAL A 437 -4.30 6.70 -23.88
N ALA A 438 -4.87 6.39 -22.72
CA ALA A 438 -6.25 5.96 -22.58
C ALA A 438 -6.86 6.36 -21.24
N ARG A 439 -8.19 6.44 -21.23
CA ARG A 439 -9.03 6.64 -20.04
C ARG A 439 -10.21 5.68 -20.13
N VAL A 440 -10.36 4.79 -19.15
CA VAL A 440 -11.49 3.86 -19.05
C VAL A 440 -12.50 4.43 -18.07
N HIS A 441 -13.69 4.79 -18.55
CA HIS A 441 -14.73 5.43 -17.75
C HIS A 441 -15.49 4.38 -16.93
N LEU A 442 -15.49 4.52 -15.60
CA LEU A 442 -16.15 3.56 -14.71
C LEU A 442 -17.62 3.94 -14.45
N PRO A 443 -18.49 2.94 -14.21
CA PRO A 443 -19.91 3.18 -13.94
C PRO A 443 -20.18 3.68 -12.51
N ALA A 444 -19.17 3.64 -11.63
CA ALA A 444 -19.28 3.99 -10.22
C ALA A 444 -18.03 4.76 -9.74
N ARG A 445 -18.18 5.49 -8.63
CA ARG A 445 -17.05 6.01 -7.86
C ARG A 445 -16.22 4.84 -7.32
N VAL A 446 -14.90 5.01 -7.33
CA VAL A 446 -13.99 4.21 -6.53
C VAL A 446 -13.46 5.11 -5.41
N PRO A 447 -13.73 4.80 -4.12
CA PRO A 447 -13.24 5.63 -3.03
C PRO A 447 -11.72 5.72 -3.00
N LEU A 448 -11.16 6.75 -2.35
CA LEU A 448 -9.76 6.76 -1.96
C LEU A 448 -9.53 5.71 -0.86
N GLY A 449 -8.36 5.11 -0.88
CA GLY A 449 -8.06 3.80 -0.31
C GLY A 449 -6.65 3.46 -0.74
N PHE A 450 -6.24 2.23 -0.50
CA PHE A 450 -4.82 1.93 -0.33
C PHE A 450 -4.23 1.35 -1.61
N HIS A 451 -3.69 0.14 -1.55
CA HIS A 451 -2.77 -0.36 -2.56
C HIS A 451 -3.47 -1.07 -3.71
N GLY A 452 -2.85 -0.94 -4.88
CA GLY A 452 -3.20 -1.65 -6.08
C GLY A 452 -2.00 -2.23 -6.81
N ASN A 453 -2.26 -3.23 -7.63
CA ASN A 453 -1.26 -3.92 -8.43
C ASN A 453 -1.83 -4.34 -9.78
N TRP A 454 -0.92 -4.50 -10.73
CA TRP A 454 -1.20 -5.12 -12.01
C TRP A 454 -0.96 -6.62 -11.90
N ILE A 455 -1.98 -7.41 -12.23
CA ILE A 455 -1.91 -8.87 -12.27
C ILE A 455 -1.99 -9.31 -13.73
N PRO A 456 -0.87 -9.72 -14.36
CA PRO A 456 -0.87 -10.16 -15.75
C PRO A 456 -1.66 -11.46 -15.93
N THR A 457 -2.21 -11.68 -17.13
CA THR A 457 -2.88 -12.94 -17.46
C THR A 457 -1.91 -14.11 -17.40
N GLY A 458 -2.32 -15.20 -16.72
CA GLY A 458 -1.54 -16.43 -16.64
C GLY A 458 -0.40 -16.40 -15.62
N GLN A 459 -0.47 -15.51 -14.62
CA GLN A 459 0.43 -15.47 -13.47
C GLN A 459 0.50 -16.80 -12.71
#